data_AF-A0A3D0DMY9-F1
#
_entry.id   AF-A0A3D0DMY9-F1
#
_cell.length_a   1.000
_cell.length_b   1.000
_cell.length_c   1.000
_cell.angle_alpha   90.00
_cell.angle_beta   90.00
_cell.angle_gamma   90.00
#
_symmetry.space_group_name_H-M   'P 1'
#
loop_
_entity.id
_entity.type
_entity.pdbx_description
1 polymer ?
#
loop_
_entity_poly.entity_id
_entity_poly.type
_entity_poly.pdbx_seq_one_letter_code
_entity_poly.pdbx_strand_id
1 'polypeptide(L)'
;MKKGMLITLLICAAVFALGVVMVIAGYRMGATDFDIDIINRKIHSFNPEEIKNGVVSVEPFTDMDLDIGNSNVNIIEGDEFKVEYSVYNDVPTIEVKNEKLIIIHKVKNGQFAFHLGLVEYEKPTINIYIPKETKLGTININDDAGN
;
A
#
# COMPACT_ATOMS: atom_id res chain seq x y z
N MET A 1 10.33 -13.57 50.03
CA MET A 1 10.94 -12.93 48.84
C MET A 1 11.51 -11.58 49.24
N LYS A 2 12.73 -11.23 48.80
CA LYS A 2 13.30 -9.90 49.09
C LYS A 2 12.40 -8.82 48.47
N LYS A 3 12.11 -7.72 49.18
CA LYS A 3 11.16 -6.68 48.73
C LYS A 3 11.43 -6.18 47.29
N GLY A 4 12.69 -6.04 46.91
CA GLY A 4 13.07 -5.67 45.53
C GLY A 4 12.62 -6.68 44.47
N MET A 5 12.69 -7.97 44.77
CA MET A 5 12.27 -9.04 43.85
C MET A 5 10.75 -9.05 43.62
N LEU A 6 9.98 -8.71 44.66
CA LEU A 6 8.52 -8.58 44.56
C LEU A 6 8.14 -7.38 43.67
N ILE A 7 8.83 -6.24 43.83
CA ILE A 7 8.60 -5.03 43.03
C ILE A 7 8.93 -5.30 41.55
N THR A 8 10.07 -5.95 41.26
CA THR A 8 10.43 -6.31 39.88
C THR A 8 9.37 -7.22 39.24
N LEU A 9 8.87 -8.22 39.97
CA LEU A 9 7.81 -9.11 39.49
C LEU A 9 6.51 -8.36 39.17
N LEU A 10 6.13 -7.39 40.01
CA LEU A 10 4.94 -6.57 39.78
C LEU A 10 5.08 -5.69 38.53
N ILE A 11 6.27 -5.11 38.31
CA ILE A 11 6.54 -4.33 37.11
C ILE A 11 6.47 -5.21 35.85
N CYS A 12 7.11 -6.38 35.88
CA CYS A 12 7.04 -7.33 34.77
C CYS A 12 5.60 -7.77 34.47
N ALA A 13 4.81 -8.06 35.50
CA ALA A 13 3.40 -8.44 35.36
C ALA A 13 2.57 -7.29 34.76
N ALA A 14 2.81 -6.05 35.18
CA ALA A 14 2.11 -4.88 34.64
C ALA A 14 2.45 -4.63 33.16
N VAL A 15 3.73 -4.71 32.79
CA VAL A 15 4.17 -4.55 31.39
C VAL A 15 3.61 -5.68 30.52
N PHE A 16 3.62 -6.92 31.02
CA PHE A 16 3.03 -8.06 30.33
C PHE A 16 1.53 -7.88 30.11
N ALA A 17 0.78 -7.48 31.14
CA ALA A 17 -0.65 -7.22 31.03
C ALA A 17 -0.96 -6.10 30.02
N LEU A 18 -0.15 -5.04 30.00
CA LEU A 18 -0.28 -3.96 29.02
C LEU A 18 -0.06 -4.46 27.58
N GLY A 19 0.95 -5.31 27.37
CA GLY A 19 1.20 -5.95 26.08
C GLY A 19 0.04 -6.82 25.61
N VAL A 20 -0.54 -7.62 26.51
CA VAL A 20 -1.73 -8.44 26.19
C VAL A 20 -2.92 -7.57 25.78
N VAL A 21 -3.16 -6.46 26.49
CA VAL A 21 -4.23 -5.52 26.12
C VAL A 21 -4.01 -4.93 24.72
N MET A 22 -2.77 -4.55 24.38
CA MET A 22 -2.44 -4.04 23.05
C MET A 22 -2.66 -5.08 21.94
N VAL A 23 -2.27 -6.34 22.17
CA VAL A 23 -2.49 -7.43 21.21
C VAL A 23 -3.98 -7.66 20.97
N ILE A 24 -4.78 -7.71 22.04
CA ILE A 24 -6.24 -7.90 21.94
C ILE A 24 -6.88 -6.71 21.20
N ALA A 25 -6.47 -5.48 21.51
CA ALA A 25 -6.96 -4.30 20.82
C ALA A 25 -6.60 -4.32 19.32
N GLY A 26 -5.34 -4.64 18.98
CA GLY A 26 -4.89 -4.79 17.60
C GLY A 26 -5.69 -5.84 16.83
N TYR A 27 -5.90 -7.01 17.42
CA TYR A 27 -6.71 -8.07 16.81
C TYR A 27 -8.16 -7.62 16.56
N ARG A 28 -8.78 -6.91 17.51
CA ARG A 28 -10.12 -6.33 17.35
C ARG A 28 -10.19 -5.25 16.28
N MET A 29 -9.08 -4.55 16.04
CA MET A 29 -8.92 -3.53 15.00
C MET A 29 -8.54 -4.11 13.63
N GLY A 30 -8.46 -5.44 13.50
CA GLY A 30 -8.23 -6.12 12.23
C GLY A 30 -6.78 -6.52 11.96
N ALA A 31 -5.88 -6.43 12.95
CA ALA A 31 -4.54 -7.00 12.81
C ALA A 31 -4.63 -8.54 12.88
N THR A 32 -4.62 -9.17 11.70
CA THR A 32 -4.79 -10.63 11.55
C THR A 32 -3.48 -11.41 11.59
N ASP A 33 -2.37 -10.77 11.23
CA ASP A 33 -1.11 -11.47 10.97
C ASP A 33 0.04 -10.94 11.81
N PHE A 34 0.17 -11.49 13.03
CA PHE A 34 1.36 -11.35 13.84
C PHE A 34 2.22 -12.61 13.67
N ASP A 35 3.34 -12.49 12.98
CA ASP A 35 4.36 -13.53 12.93
C ASP A 35 5.54 -13.15 13.85
N ILE A 36 5.88 -14.05 14.76
CA ILE A 36 7.05 -13.93 15.61
C ILE A 36 8.06 -14.94 15.09
N ASP A 37 8.95 -14.48 14.23
CA ASP A 37 10.08 -15.26 13.75
C ASP A 37 11.13 -15.37 14.86
N ILE A 38 11.02 -16.43 15.65
CA ILE A 38 11.92 -16.74 16.76
C ILE A 38 13.35 -17.03 16.25
N ILE A 39 13.48 -17.57 15.03
CA ILE A 39 14.76 -17.99 14.44
C ILE A 39 15.58 -16.75 14.04
N ASN A 40 14.94 -15.81 13.34
CA ASN A 40 15.59 -14.57 12.92
C ASN A 40 15.44 -13.42 13.93
N ARG A 41 14.78 -13.68 15.07
CA ARG A 41 14.49 -12.70 16.15
C ARG A 41 13.75 -11.47 15.65
N LYS A 42 12.77 -11.67 14.77
CA LYS A 42 11.98 -10.58 14.18
C LYS A 42 10.52 -10.75 14.52
N ILE A 43 9.84 -9.61 14.70
CA ILE A 43 8.38 -9.56 14.78
C ILE A 43 7.94 -8.97 13.44
N HIS A 44 7.24 -9.76 12.65
CA HIS A 44 6.65 -9.32 11.39
C HIS A 44 5.15 -9.15 11.61
N SER A 45 4.63 -7.96 11.34
CA SER A 45 3.21 -7.81 11.00
C SER A 45 3.10 -8.17 9.52
N PHE A 46 2.91 -9.44 9.21
CA PHE A 46 2.87 -9.90 7.83
C PHE A 46 1.43 -9.91 7.33
N ASN A 47 0.87 -8.74 7.05
CA ASN A 47 -0.17 -8.71 6.03
C ASN A 47 0.60 -8.48 4.73
N PRO A 48 0.95 -9.52 3.95
CA PRO A 48 1.41 -9.27 2.60
C PRO A 48 0.19 -8.72 1.91
N GLU A 49 0.07 -7.40 1.85
CA GLU A 49 -0.74 -6.81 0.80
C GLU A 49 -0.16 -7.40 -0.48
N GLU A 50 -0.89 -8.34 -1.07
CA GLU A 50 -0.43 -9.08 -2.24
C GLU A 50 -0.21 -8.02 -3.32
N ILE A 51 1.04 -7.83 -3.72
CA ILE A 51 1.36 -6.92 -4.81
C ILE A 51 0.79 -7.55 -6.07
N LYS A 52 -0.25 -6.91 -6.60
CA LYS A 52 -0.86 -7.30 -7.86
C LYS A 52 -0.15 -6.54 -8.97
N ASN A 53 0.46 -7.32 -9.85
CA ASN A 53 1.11 -6.82 -11.04
C ASN A 53 0.26 -7.13 -12.27
N GLY A 54 0.28 -6.25 -13.26
CA GLY A 54 -0.34 -6.53 -14.54
C GLY A 54 -0.01 -5.50 -15.59
N VAL A 55 -0.28 -5.89 -16.83
CA VAL A 55 -0.09 -5.05 -18.02
C VAL A 55 -1.38 -5.08 -18.83
N VAL A 56 -1.87 -3.90 -19.20
CA VAL A 56 -3.08 -3.71 -19.99
C VAL A 56 -2.72 -2.89 -21.21
N SER A 57 -2.84 -3.48 -22.39
CA SER A 57 -2.83 -2.72 -23.65
C SER A 57 -4.12 -1.90 -23.73
N VAL A 58 -3.99 -0.62 -24.07
CA VAL A 58 -5.13 0.30 -24.12
C VAL A 58 -5.23 0.94 -25.51
N GLU A 59 -6.41 1.44 -25.84
CA GLU A 59 -6.61 2.22 -27.06
C GLU A 59 -5.81 3.54 -26.99
N PRO A 60 -5.46 4.15 -28.14
CA PRO A 60 -4.82 5.47 -28.15
C PRO A 60 -5.63 6.52 -27.39
N PHE A 61 -4.94 7.38 -26.65
CA PHE A 61 -5.54 8.46 -25.89
C PHE A 61 -4.68 9.73 -25.95
N THR A 62 -5.30 10.88 -25.73
CA THR A 62 -4.63 12.19 -25.65
C THR A 62 -4.78 12.81 -24.27
N ASP A 63 -5.84 12.45 -23.54
CA ASP A 63 -6.17 13.02 -22.24
C ASP A 63 -6.15 11.93 -21.15
N MET A 64 -5.99 12.34 -19.89
CA MET A 64 -5.91 11.41 -18.75
C MET A 64 -6.76 11.90 -17.56
N ASP A 65 -7.45 10.96 -16.92
CA ASP A 65 -8.12 11.12 -15.62
C ASP A 65 -7.66 10.02 -14.67
N LEU A 66 -6.87 10.40 -13.66
CA LEU A 66 -6.20 9.47 -12.77
C LEU A 66 -6.70 9.68 -11.35
N ASP A 67 -7.47 8.74 -10.81
CA ASP A 67 -7.88 8.67 -9.40
C ASP A 67 -7.14 7.51 -8.74
N ILE A 68 -5.92 7.77 -8.25
CA ILE A 68 -4.87 6.74 -8.08
C ILE A 68 -4.54 6.38 -6.63
N GLY A 69 -5.16 7.06 -5.65
CA GLY A 69 -4.79 6.96 -4.24
C GLY A 69 -3.27 7.17 -4.08
N ASN A 70 -2.66 6.48 -3.12
CA ASN A 70 -1.23 6.60 -2.79
C ASN A 70 -0.28 5.83 -3.75
N SER A 71 -0.48 5.96 -5.06
CA SER A 71 0.36 5.33 -6.09
C SER A 71 1.24 6.36 -6.80
N ASN A 72 2.50 6.01 -7.07
CA ASN A 72 3.33 6.78 -7.97
C ASN A 72 2.85 6.58 -9.42
N VAL A 73 2.71 7.67 -10.18
CA VAL A 73 2.43 7.60 -11.62
C VAL A 73 3.66 8.02 -12.41
N ASN A 74 4.06 7.18 -13.37
CA ASN A 74 5.11 7.49 -14.33
C ASN A 74 4.53 7.50 -15.74
N ILE A 75 4.84 8.53 -16.52
CA ILE A 75 4.56 8.55 -17.95
C ILE A 75 5.87 8.23 -18.67
N ILE A 76 5.88 7.16 -19.45
CA ILE A 76 7.07 6.59 -20.06
C ILE A 76 6.89 6.59 -21.58
N GLU A 77 7.93 7.01 -22.29
CA GLU A 77 7.98 6.87 -23.74
C GLU A 77 8.16 5.38 -24.11
N GLY A 78 7.29 4.85 -24.96
CA GLY A 78 7.32 3.47 -25.42
C GLY A 78 6.95 3.34 -26.89
N ASP A 79 6.71 2.10 -27.33
CA ASP A 79 6.33 1.80 -28.72
C ASP A 79 4.81 1.71 -28.92
N GLU A 80 4.06 1.50 -27.84
CA GLU A 80 2.60 1.29 -27.85
C GLU A 80 1.93 1.92 -26.63
N PHE A 81 0.62 2.12 -26.72
CA PHE A 81 -0.19 2.56 -25.59
C PHE A 81 -0.47 1.38 -24.65
N LYS A 82 0.08 1.43 -23.44
CA LYS A 82 -0.18 0.41 -22.41
C LYS A 82 -0.04 0.99 -21.01
N VAL A 83 -0.68 0.33 -20.06
CA VAL A 83 -0.57 0.63 -18.63
C VAL A 83 -0.03 -0.60 -17.93
N GLU A 84 1.08 -0.44 -17.20
CA GLU A 84 1.61 -1.42 -16.28
C GLU A 84 1.34 -0.95 -14.86
N TYR A 85 0.85 -1.84 -14.00
CA TYR A 85 0.56 -1.52 -12.61
C TYR A 85 1.24 -2.52 -11.68
N SER A 86 1.66 -2.02 -10.52
CA SER A 86 2.11 -2.77 -9.37
C SER A 86 1.47 -2.14 -8.14
N VAL A 87 0.37 -2.72 -7.66
CA VAL A 87 -0.43 -2.11 -6.59
C VAL A 87 -0.78 -3.11 -5.49
N TYR A 88 -1.01 -2.57 -4.30
CA TYR A 88 -1.47 -3.35 -3.16
C TYR A 88 -2.98 -3.59 -3.23
N ASN A 89 -3.39 -4.81 -2.87
CA ASN A 89 -4.79 -5.21 -2.70
C ASN A 89 -5.61 -5.26 -3.99
N ASP A 90 -6.19 -4.16 -4.45
CA ASP A 90 -7.22 -4.16 -5.50
C ASP A 90 -6.62 -3.80 -6.88
N VAL A 91 -7.02 -4.51 -7.93
CA VAL A 91 -6.56 -4.21 -9.31
C VAL A 91 -7.20 -2.90 -9.77
N PRO A 92 -6.44 -1.95 -10.36
CA PRO A 92 -7.00 -0.70 -10.85
C PRO A 92 -7.97 -0.96 -12.01
N THR A 93 -9.05 -0.17 -12.07
CA THR A 93 -9.87 -0.12 -13.28
C THR A 93 -9.17 0.76 -14.30
N ILE A 94 -8.95 0.23 -15.50
CA ILE A 94 -8.26 0.92 -16.59
C ILE A 94 -9.15 0.85 -17.83
N GLU A 95 -9.57 2.01 -18.34
CA GLU A 95 -10.37 2.10 -19.56
C GLU A 95 -10.04 3.36 -20.36
N VAL A 96 -10.29 3.33 -21.67
CA VAL A 96 -10.23 4.52 -22.53
C VAL A 96 -11.65 4.85 -23.00
N LYS A 97 -12.08 6.10 -22.79
CA LYS A 97 -13.37 6.60 -23.24
C LYS A 97 -13.20 7.99 -23.82
N ASN A 98 -13.69 8.20 -25.05
CA ASN A 98 -13.59 9.48 -25.75
C ASN A 98 -12.14 10.02 -25.79
N GLU A 99 -11.18 9.16 -26.18
CA GLU A 99 -9.74 9.50 -26.25
C GLU A 99 -9.12 9.91 -24.91
N LYS A 100 -9.83 9.66 -23.79
CA LYS A 100 -9.36 9.89 -22.43
C LYS A 100 -9.09 8.57 -21.72
N LEU A 101 -7.86 8.37 -21.26
CA LEU A 101 -7.52 7.28 -20.36
C LEU A 101 -8.06 7.57 -18.96
N ILE A 102 -8.80 6.63 -18.39
CA ILE A 102 -9.38 6.71 -17.07
C ILE A 102 -8.78 5.57 -16.24
N ILE A 103 -8.10 5.94 -15.15
CA ILE A 103 -7.56 4.99 -14.18
C ILE A 103 -8.18 5.28 -12.81
N ILE A 104 -8.81 4.27 -12.21
CA ILE A 104 -9.41 4.37 -10.88
C ILE A 104 -8.85 3.27 -9.98
N HIS A 105 -8.19 3.68 -8.91
CA HIS A 105 -7.62 2.83 -7.89
C HIS A 105 -7.90 3.43 -6.51
N LYS A 106 -8.96 2.93 -5.87
CA LYS A 106 -9.37 3.37 -4.52
C LYS A 106 -8.83 2.39 -3.50
N VAL A 107 -7.78 2.79 -2.78
CA VAL A 107 -7.30 2.03 -1.63
C VAL A 107 -8.36 2.12 -0.54
N LYS A 108 -8.81 0.98 -0.01
CA LYS A 108 -9.72 0.97 1.15
C LYS A 108 -8.96 1.47 2.38
N ASN A 109 -9.08 2.77 2.66
CA ASN A 109 -8.62 3.37 3.90
C ASN A 109 -9.42 2.79 5.08
N GLY A 110 -8.89 1.77 5.74
CA GLY A 110 -9.57 1.14 6.86
C GLY A 110 -8.71 0.35 7.83
N GLN A 111 -7.42 0.16 7.55
CA GLN A 111 -6.55 -0.64 8.43
C GLN A 111 -5.51 0.26 9.07
N PHE A 112 -5.59 0.42 10.39
CA PHE A 112 -4.54 1.04 11.18
C PHE A 112 -3.30 0.13 11.12
N ALA A 113 -2.34 0.49 10.28
CA ALA A 113 -1.06 -0.20 10.19
C ALA A 113 -0.05 0.49 11.12
N PHE A 114 0.42 -0.24 12.13
CA PHE A 114 1.51 0.23 13.00
C PHE A 114 2.83 -0.31 12.47
N HIS A 115 3.67 0.57 11.91
CA HIS A 115 4.98 0.19 11.37
C HIS A 115 6.12 0.76 12.22
N LEU A 116 7.04 -0.10 12.67
CA LEU A 116 8.21 0.28 13.48
C LEU A 116 9.41 0.79 12.66
N GLY A 117 9.24 0.99 11.35
CA GLY A 117 10.30 1.50 10.46
C GLY A 117 11.38 0.47 10.11
N LEU A 118 11.12 -0.82 10.32
CA LEU A 118 12.09 -1.90 10.14
C LEU A 118 11.99 -2.60 8.76
N VAL A 119 10.99 -2.24 7.94
CA VAL A 119 10.81 -2.77 6.58
C VAL A 119 10.49 -1.61 5.64
N GLU A 120 11.21 -1.53 4.54
CA GLU A 120 10.91 -0.59 3.46
C GLU A 120 9.79 -1.19 2.61
N TYR A 121 8.62 -0.55 2.56
CA TYR A 121 7.54 -0.97 1.66
C TYR A 121 7.80 -0.41 0.27
N GLU A 122 7.73 -1.26 -0.75
CA GLU A 122 7.72 -0.80 -2.13
C GLU A 122 6.47 0.07 -2.38
N LYS A 123 6.66 1.25 -2.98
CA LYS A 123 5.51 2.13 -3.25
C LYS A 123 4.70 1.58 -4.44
N PRO A 124 3.36 1.53 -4.35
CA PRO A 124 2.51 1.21 -5.50
C PRO A 124 2.86 2.11 -6.68
N THR A 125 2.92 1.54 -7.88
CA THR A 125 3.35 2.25 -9.08
C THR A 125 2.43 1.93 -10.26
N ILE A 126 2.10 2.97 -11.04
CA ILE A 126 1.36 2.87 -12.29
C ILE A 126 2.21 3.53 -13.38
N ASN A 127 2.70 2.73 -14.32
CA ASN A 127 3.49 3.15 -15.46
C ASN A 127 2.61 3.22 -16.71
N ILE A 128 2.46 4.41 -17.27
CA ILE A 128 1.68 4.68 -18.47
C ILE A 128 2.65 4.87 -19.64
N TYR A 129 2.60 3.97 -20.61
CA TYR A 129 3.45 4.03 -21.79
C TYR A 129 2.71 4.67 -22.96
N ILE A 130 3.37 5.60 -23.64
CA ILE A 130 2.87 6.29 -24.82
C ILE A 130 3.89 6.28 -25.96
N PRO A 131 3.47 6.13 -27.23
CA PRO A 131 4.36 6.25 -28.38
C PRO A 131 5.08 7.60 -28.44
N LYS A 132 6.29 7.61 -29.03
CA LYS A 132 7.05 8.84 -29.29
C LYS A 132 6.19 9.86 -30.03
N GLU A 133 6.41 11.14 -29.72
CA GLU A 133 5.72 12.29 -30.36
C GLU A 133 4.20 12.37 -30.12
N THR A 134 3.65 11.51 -29.26
CA THR A 134 2.24 11.62 -28.82
C THR A 134 2.06 12.95 -28.09
N LYS A 135 1.13 13.77 -28.57
CA LYS A 135 0.77 15.04 -27.93
C LYS A 135 -0.29 14.79 -26.87
N LEU A 136 0.10 14.93 -25.62
CA LEU A 136 -0.84 14.89 -24.50
C LEU A 136 -1.58 16.22 -24.38
N GLY A 137 -2.89 16.13 -24.16
CA GLY A 137 -3.78 17.23 -23.82
C GLY A 137 -3.86 17.43 -22.31
N THR A 138 -5.05 17.26 -21.76
CA THR A 138 -5.36 17.49 -20.36
C THR A 138 -5.00 16.26 -19.51
N ILE A 139 -4.30 16.48 -18.41
CA ILE A 139 -3.96 15.44 -17.43
C ILE A 139 -4.53 15.87 -16.09
N ASN A 140 -5.53 15.13 -15.60
CA ASN A 140 -6.10 15.31 -14.27
C ASN A 140 -5.60 14.20 -13.36
N ILE A 141 -5.06 14.58 -12.21
CA ILE A 141 -4.56 13.64 -11.18
C ILE A 141 -5.23 13.97 -9.86
N ASN A 142 -5.90 12.99 -9.28
CA ASN A 142 -6.46 12.99 -7.95
C ASN A 142 -5.72 11.93 -7.11
N ASP A 143 -5.03 12.40 -6.07
CA ASP A 143 -4.25 11.58 -5.15
C ASP A 143 -4.64 11.94 -3.71
N ASP A 144 -4.85 10.92 -2.89
CA ASP A 144 -5.21 11.03 -1.49
C ASP A 144 -4.02 11.46 -0.60
N ALA A 145 -2.78 11.40 -1.10
CA ALA A 145 -1.58 11.84 -0.37
C ALA A 145 -1.45 13.37 -0.26
N GLY A 146 -2.31 14.13 -0.95
CA GLY A 146 -2.25 15.60 -1.07
C GLY A 146 -3.26 16.37 -0.23
N ASN A 147 -3.52 15.98 1.02
CA ASN A 147 -4.36 16.75 1.97
C ASN A 147 -3.62 17.07 3.28
#